data_AF-A0A9X8VDX2-F1
#
_entry.id   AF-A0A9X8VDX2-F1
#
_cell.length_a   1.000
_cell.length_b   1.000
_cell.length_c   1.000
_cell.angle_alpha   90.00
_cell.angle_beta   90.00
_cell.angle_gamma   90.00
#
_symmetry.space_group_name_H-M   'P 1'
#
loop_
_entity.id
_entity.type
_entity.pdbx_description
1 polymer ?
#
loop_
_entity_poly.entity_id
_entity_poly.type
_entity_poly.pdbx_seq_one_letter_code
_entity_poly.pdbx_strand_id
1 'polypeptide(L)'
;LIFMVAGIYFMKQLLLFVFTKLLLNIRSKTLLSLAFCLAAAFLSAFLDALTVVAVVISVATGFYSIYHNVTSNRPDGDIGDDSDFTGEERKQTLEQFRAFLRSLLMHAGVGTALGGVMTMVGEPQNLIIAKNAGWGFIDFFLRMA
;
A
#
# COMPACT_ATOMS: atom_id res chain seq x y z
N LEU A 1 12.57 -23.03 6.81
CA LEU A 1 12.85 -22.22 5.60
C LEU A 1 11.67 -22.22 4.63
N ILE A 2 11.20 -23.37 4.11
CA ILE A 2 10.06 -23.45 3.17
C ILE A 2 8.77 -22.78 3.71
N PHE A 3 8.42 -22.99 4.98
CA PHE A 3 7.24 -22.37 5.60
C PHE A 3 7.31 -20.83 5.70
N MET A 4 8.51 -20.28 5.94
CA MET A 4 8.72 -18.83 6.04
C MET A 4 8.58 -18.17 4.66
N VAL A 5 9.17 -18.79 3.63
CA VAL A 5 9.08 -18.32 2.24
C VAL A 5 7.64 -18.43 1.73
N ALA A 6 6.95 -19.55 2.01
CA ALA A 6 5.55 -19.72 1.64
C ALA A 6 4.62 -18.73 2.35
N GLY A 7 4.88 -18.43 3.63
CA GLY A 7 4.15 -17.41 4.38
C GLY A 7 4.27 -16.03 3.75
N ILE A 8 5.48 -15.58 3.42
CA ILE A 8 5.70 -14.28 2.75
C ILE A 8 5.02 -14.25 1.38
N TYR A 9 5.13 -15.32 0.59
CA TYR A 9 4.54 -15.37 -0.75
C TYR A 9 3.00 -15.36 -0.71
N PHE A 10 2.39 -16.12 0.20
CA PHE A 10 0.95 -16.11 0.44
C PHE A 10 0.48 -14.74 0.91
N MET A 11 1.17 -14.16 1.88
CA MET A 11 0.82 -12.84 2.41
C MET A 11 0.94 -11.75 1.35
N LYS A 12 1.96 -11.80 0.48
CA LYS A 12 2.10 -10.90 -0.68
C LYS A 12 0.90 -11.00 -1.64
N GLN A 13 0.49 -12.22 -1.98
CA GLN A 13 -0.64 -12.47 -2.88
C GLN A 13 -1.97 -12.02 -2.25
N LEU A 14 -2.18 -12.32 -0.97
CA LEU A 14 -3.32 -11.85 -0.19
C LEU A 14 -3.36 -10.31 -0.16
N LEU A 15 -2.21 -9.68 0.06
CA LEU A 15 -2.07 -8.22 0.05
C LEU A 15 -2.50 -7.60 -1.27
N LEU A 16 -1.94 -8.13 -2.37
CA LEU A 16 -2.23 -7.65 -3.72
C LEU A 16 -3.72 -7.81 -4.02
N PHE A 17 -4.31 -8.93 -3.63
CA PHE A 17 -5.75 -9.18 -3.77
C PHE A 17 -6.59 -8.18 -2.95
N VAL A 18 -6.27 -7.99 -1.66
CA VAL A 18 -7.00 -7.07 -0.77
C VAL A 18 -6.92 -5.64 -1.30
N PHE A 19 -5.73 -5.15 -1.61
CA PHE A 19 -5.54 -3.78 -2.11
C PHE A 19 -6.24 -3.56 -3.46
N THR A 20 -6.19 -4.53 -4.37
CA THR A 20 -6.90 -4.46 -5.66
C THR A 20 -8.42 -4.42 -5.45
N LYS A 21 -8.95 -5.30 -4.59
CA LYS A 21 -10.38 -5.30 -4.24
C LYS A 21 -10.81 -3.99 -3.59
N LEU A 22 -9.98 -3.44 -2.72
CA LEU A 22 -10.26 -2.22 -1.98
C LEU A 22 -10.28 -0.99 -2.91
N LEU A 23 -9.35 -0.95 -3.88
CA LEU A 23 -9.35 0.04 -4.96
C LEU A 23 -10.57 -0.07 -5.89
N LEU A 24 -11.00 -1.29 -6.24
CA LEU A 24 -12.14 -1.50 -7.14
C LEU A 24 -13.51 -1.29 -6.46
N ASN A 25 -13.62 -1.54 -5.16
CA ASN A 25 -14.90 -1.52 -4.46
C ASN A 25 -15.27 -0.13 -3.93
N ILE A 26 -14.28 0.74 -3.66
CA ILE A 26 -14.51 2.04 -3.03
C ILE A 26 -14.52 3.16 -4.08
N ARG A 27 -15.68 3.78 -4.29
CA ARG A 27 -15.87 4.94 -5.20
C ARG A 27 -15.34 6.28 -4.64
N SER A 28 -15.19 6.41 -3.33
CA SER A 28 -14.88 7.70 -2.68
C SER A 28 -13.39 7.85 -2.38
N LYS A 29 -12.79 8.98 -2.82
CA LYS A 29 -11.36 9.29 -2.65
C LYS A 29 -10.90 9.22 -1.19
N THR A 30 -11.64 9.85 -0.28
CA THR A 30 -11.27 9.93 1.15
C THR A 30 -11.41 8.58 1.85
N LEU A 31 -12.50 7.87 1.56
CA LEU A 31 -12.75 6.54 2.15
C LEU A 31 -11.73 5.52 1.63
N LEU A 32 -11.34 5.64 0.36
CA LEU A 32 -10.34 4.80 -0.26
C LEU A 32 -8.97 5.00 0.41
N SER A 33 -8.50 6.23 0.57
CA SER A 33 -7.24 6.51 1.26
C SER A 33 -7.23 6.04 2.72
N LEU A 34 -8.34 6.24 3.45
CA LEU A 34 -8.48 5.79 4.84
C LEU A 34 -8.45 4.26 4.94
N ALA A 35 -9.23 3.57 4.10
CA ALA A 35 -9.28 2.12 4.08
C ALA A 35 -7.94 1.51 3.62
N PHE A 36 -7.22 2.17 2.71
CA PHE A 36 -5.85 1.80 2.35
C PHE A 36 -4.88 1.94 3.54
N CYS A 37 -4.96 3.06 4.27
CA CYS A 37 -4.14 3.30 5.46
C CYS A 37 -4.41 2.24 6.55
N LEU A 38 -5.69 1.97 6.85
CA LEU A 38 -6.08 0.96 7.84
C LEU A 38 -5.66 -0.46 7.42
N ALA A 39 -5.87 -0.82 6.15
CA ALA A 39 -5.43 -2.11 5.64
C ALA A 39 -3.90 -2.24 5.70
N ALA A 40 -3.16 -1.20 5.29
CA ALA A 40 -1.70 -1.19 5.37
C ALA A 40 -1.20 -1.29 6.82
N ALA A 41 -1.81 -0.57 7.76
CA ALA A 41 -1.47 -0.64 9.17
C ALA A 41 -1.73 -2.02 9.78
N PHE A 42 -2.90 -2.59 9.50
CA PHE A 42 -3.24 -3.93 9.98
C PHE A 42 -2.31 -5.00 9.40
N LEU A 43 -1.95 -4.90 8.12
CA LEU A 43 -1.07 -5.85 7.45
C LEU A 43 0.41 -5.69 7.85
N SER A 44 0.85 -4.46 8.14
CA SER A 44 2.22 -4.17 8.61
C SER A 44 2.52 -4.80 9.98
N ALA A 45 1.48 -5.11 10.76
CA ALA A 45 1.64 -5.87 12.00
C ALA A 45 2.20 -7.29 11.78
N PHE A 46 2.03 -7.86 10.58
CA PHE A 46 2.38 -9.25 10.26
C PHE A 46 3.45 -9.38 9.18
N LEU A 47 3.83 -8.27 8.54
CA LEU A 47 4.77 -8.24 7.43
C LEU A 47 5.81 -7.16 7.62
N ASP A 48 6.98 -7.40 7.05
CA ASP A 48 8.01 -6.38 6.95
C ASP A 48 7.50 -5.16 6.15
N ALA A 49 7.80 -3.97 6.66
CA ALA A 49 7.32 -2.70 6.12
C ALA A 49 7.71 -2.50 4.65
N LEU A 50 8.91 -2.94 4.26
CA LEU A 50 9.38 -2.85 2.87
C LEU A 50 8.53 -3.70 1.92
N THR A 51 8.03 -4.84 2.39
CA THR A 51 7.15 -5.72 1.60
C THR A 51 5.80 -5.07 1.36
N VAL A 52 5.22 -4.42 2.38
CA VAL A 52 3.93 -3.73 2.25
C VAL A 52 4.04 -2.57 1.27
N VAL A 53 5.07 -1.73 1.41
CA VAL A 53 5.31 -0.62 0.48
C VAL A 53 5.53 -1.10 -0.95
N ALA A 54 6.33 -2.16 -1.15
CA ALA A 54 6.56 -2.73 -2.48
C ALA A 54 5.28 -3.23 -3.17
N VAL A 55 4.37 -3.87 -2.41
CA VAL A 55 3.06 -4.27 -2.94
C VAL A 55 2.25 -3.04 -3.33
N VAL A 56 2.17 -2.04 -2.47
CA VAL A 56 1.37 -0.83 -2.74
C VAL A 56 1.89 -0.12 -4.00
N ILE A 57 3.21 -0.02 -4.17
CA ILE A 57 3.82 0.51 -5.40
C ILE A 57 3.40 -0.33 -6.60
N SER A 58 3.49 -1.65 -6.53
CA SER A 58 3.10 -2.55 -7.63
C SER A 58 1.63 -2.41 -8.02
N VAL A 59 0.74 -2.20 -7.05
CA VAL A 59 -0.69 -1.96 -7.31
C VAL A 59 -0.87 -0.57 -7.94
N ALA A 60 -0.24 0.47 -7.39
CA ALA A 60 -0.33 1.83 -7.92
C ALA A 60 0.20 1.94 -9.35
N THR A 61 1.34 1.31 -9.67
CA THR A 61 1.90 1.29 -11.03
C THR A 61 1.06 0.45 -11.98
N GLY A 62 0.50 -0.67 -11.52
CA GLY A 62 -0.44 -1.48 -12.31
C GLY A 62 -1.70 -0.69 -12.69
N PHE A 63 -2.30 0.02 -11.73
CA PHE A 63 -3.43 0.91 -12.00
C PHE A 63 -3.05 2.05 -12.93
N TYR A 64 -1.87 2.65 -12.75
CA TYR A 64 -1.39 3.71 -13.63
C TYR A 64 -1.22 3.23 -15.07
N SER A 65 -0.62 2.04 -15.26
CA SER A 65 -0.45 1.43 -16.58
C SER A 65 -1.79 1.14 -17.25
N ILE A 66 -2.77 0.57 -16.54
CA ILE A 66 -4.11 0.30 -17.10
C ILE A 66 -4.80 1.61 -17.50
N TYR A 67 -4.77 2.63 -16.64
CA TYR A 67 -5.38 3.93 -16.94
C TYR A 67 -4.71 4.59 -18.15
N HIS A 68 -3.38 4.65 -18.16
CA HIS A 68 -2.60 5.22 -19.25
C HIS A 68 -2.93 4.53 -20.58
N ASN A 69 -2.93 3.21 -20.61
CA ASN A 69 -3.18 2.39 -21.80
C ASN A 69 -4.61 2.58 -22.36
N VAL A 70 -5.61 2.68 -21.49
CA VAL A 70 -7.01 2.98 -21.90
C VAL A 70 -7.13 4.38 -22.49
N THR A 71 -6.36 5.35 -21.97
CA THR A 71 -6.42 6.74 -22.45
C THR A 71 -5.52 7.06 -23.65
N SER A 72 -4.38 6.36 -23.80
CA SER A 72 -3.40 6.58 -24.86
C SER A 72 -3.70 5.75 -26.12
N ASN A 73 -4.64 4.79 -26.06
CA ASN A 73 -5.04 3.92 -27.17
C ASN A 73 -3.86 3.16 -27.81
N ARG A 74 -2.72 3.04 -27.11
CA ARG A 74 -1.50 2.36 -27.54
C ARG A 74 -0.98 1.44 -26.42
N PRO A 75 -0.87 0.13 -26.67
CA PRO A 75 -0.41 -0.84 -25.69
C PRO A 75 1.08 -0.76 -25.33
N ASP A 76 1.89 -0.07 -26.14
CA ASP A 76 3.37 -0.06 -26.07
C ASP A 76 3.99 1.35 -25.98
N GLY A 77 3.19 2.37 -25.65
CA GLY A 77 3.71 3.73 -25.45
C GLY A 77 4.51 3.83 -24.15
N ASP A 78 5.62 4.58 -24.17
CA ASP A 78 6.39 4.85 -22.96
C ASP A 78 5.50 5.54 -21.91
N ILE A 79 5.50 5.00 -20.69
CA ILE A 79 4.64 5.42 -19.58
C ILE A 79 4.97 6.86 -19.13
N GLY A 80 6.14 7.36 -19.51
CA GLY A 80 6.61 8.73 -19.28
C GLY A 80 6.36 9.72 -20.43
N ASP A 81 5.84 9.27 -21.58
CA ASP A 81 5.62 10.14 -22.74
C ASP A 81 4.18 10.68 -22.75
N ASP A 82 4.00 11.88 -22.18
CA ASP A 82 2.71 12.58 -22.12
C ASP A 82 2.35 13.33 -23.43
N SER A 83 3.13 13.16 -24.50
CA SER A 83 2.96 13.91 -25.75
C SER A 83 1.66 13.61 -26.52
N ASP A 84 1.11 12.41 -26.37
CA ASP A 84 -0.14 11.97 -27.03
C ASP A 84 -1.42 12.52 -26.36
N PHE A 85 -1.32 13.12 -25.17
CA PHE A 85 -2.46 13.75 -24.49
C PHE A 85 -2.79 15.12 -25.10
N THR A 86 -3.43 15.10 -26.26
CA THR A 86 -3.75 16.28 -27.09
C THR A 86 -4.94 17.12 -26.59
N GLY A 87 -5.35 16.99 -25.32
CA GLY A 87 -6.41 17.81 -24.73
C GLY A 87 -6.08 18.24 -23.31
N GLU A 88 -6.18 19.55 -23.04
CA GLU A 88 -6.00 20.18 -21.71
C GLU A 88 -6.75 19.42 -20.60
N GLU A 89 -7.99 18.98 -20.87
CA GLU A 89 -8.83 18.24 -19.93
C GLU A 89 -8.27 16.85 -19.57
N ARG A 90 -7.68 16.13 -20.56
CA ARG A 90 -7.05 14.83 -20.33
C ARG A 90 -5.74 14.96 -19.56
N LYS A 91 -4.96 16.02 -19.80
CA LYS A 91 -3.76 16.36 -19.02
C LYS A 91 -4.10 16.69 -17.57
N GLN A 92 -5.11 17.52 -17.34
CA GLN A 92 -5.58 17.82 -15.98
C GLN A 92 -6.08 16.57 -15.24
N THR A 93 -6.79 15.67 -15.93
CA THR A 93 -7.27 14.42 -15.34
C THR A 93 -6.10 13.48 -14.97
N LEU A 94 -5.08 13.37 -15.83
CA LEU A 94 -3.86 12.64 -15.52
C LEU A 94 -3.12 13.21 -14.31
N GLU A 95 -2.98 14.53 -14.22
CA GLU A 95 -2.34 15.17 -13.08
C GLU A 95 -3.09 14.92 -11.78
N GLN A 96 -4.43 15.01 -11.80
CA GLN A 96 -5.27 14.66 -10.66
C GLN A 96 -5.12 13.19 -10.27
N PHE A 97 -5.01 12.30 -11.25
CA PHE A 97 -4.79 10.88 -11.01
C PHE A 97 -3.38 10.59 -10.44
N ARG A 98 -2.33 11.23 -10.97
CA ARG A 98 -0.97 11.19 -10.40
C ARG A 98 -0.96 11.72 -8.97
N ALA A 99 -1.64 12.83 -8.70
CA ALA A 99 -1.78 13.38 -7.35
C ALA A 99 -2.51 12.41 -6.41
N PHE A 100 -3.55 11.73 -6.91
CA PHE A 100 -4.25 10.67 -6.17
C PHE A 100 -3.32 9.51 -5.83
N LEU A 101 -2.53 8.99 -6.79
CA LEU A 101 -1.59 7.89 -6.55
C LEU A 101 -0.49 8.28 -5.54
N ARG A 102 0.05 9.51 -5.61
CA ARG A 102 1.00 10.00 -4.61
C ARG A 102 0.38 10.08 -3.22
N SER A 103 -0.85 10.60 -3.12
CA SER A 103 -1.59 10.66 -1.87
C SER A 103 -1.81 9.25 -1.30
N LEU A 104 -2.19 8.29 -2.13
CA LEU A 104 -2.42 6.90 -1.74
C LEU A 104 -1.12 6.23 -1.23
N LEU A 105 0.00 6.42 -1.95
CA LEU A 105 1.31 5.94 -1.52
C LEU A 105 1.73 6.52 -0.17
N MET A 106 1.51 7.82 0.05
CA MET A 106 1.82 8.46 1.34
C MET A 106 0.97 7.92 2.49
N HIS A 107 -0.34 7.74 2.29
CA HIS A 107 -1.22 7.16 3.32
C HIS A 107 -0.85 5.71 3.63
N ALA A 108 -0.50 4.92 2.61
CA ALA A 108 -0.03 3.57 2.80
C ALA A 108 1.31 3.52 3.54
N GLY A 109 2.24 4.44 3.25
CA GLY A 109 3.50 4.57 3.96
C GLY A 109 3.31 4.92 5.44
N VAL A 110 2.46 5.90 5.73
CA VAL A 110 2.11 6.28 7.11
C VAL A 110 1.42 5.12 7.83
N GLY A 111 0.43 4.47 7.20
CA GLY A 111 -0.25 3.31 7.78
C GLY A 111 0.72 2.16 8.07
N THR A 112 1.65 1.89 7.15
CA THR A 112 2.68 0.85 7.34
C THR A 112 3.58 1.18 8.53
N ALA A 113 4.05 2.43 8.63
CA ALA A 113 4.86 2.86 9.77
C ALA A 113 4.08 2.70 11.08
N LEU A 114 2.85 3.22 11.16
CA LEU A 114 2.00 3.10 12.35
C LEU A 114 1.78 1.64 12.76
N GLY A 115 1.42 0.77 11.81
CA GLY A 115 1.23 -0.67 12.10
C GLY A 115 2.52 -1.37 12.58
N GLY A 116 3.67 -0.96 12.06
CA GLY A 116 4.97 -1.51 12.44
C GLY A 116 5.36 -1.16 13.88
N VAL A 117 5.24 0.12 14.27
CA VAL A 117 5.56 0.57 15.64
C VAL A 117 4.49 0.22 16.67
N MET A 118 3.22 0.11 16.29
CA MET A 118 2.14 -0.21 17.23
C MET A 118 2.09 -1.70 17.60
N THR A 119 2.88 -2.57 16.97
CA THR A 119 2.82 -4.01 17.21
C THR A 119 4.17 -4.61 17.56
N MET A 120 4.14 -5.66 18.40
CA MET A 120 5.35 -6.36 18.84
C MET A 120 6.08 -7.07 17.70
N VAL A 121 5.34 -7.44 16.64
CA VAL A 121 5.82 -8.32 15.56
C VAL A 121 6.32 -7.53 14.35
N GLY A 122 5.93 -6.25 14.21
CA GLY A 122 6.28 -5.41 13.06
C GLY A 122 7.78 -5.11 12.95
N GLU A 123 8.44 -4.85 14.08
CA GLU A 123 9.89 -4.61 14.11
C GLU A 123 10.60 -5.52 15.14
N PRO A 124 11.78 -6.07 14.80
CA PRO A 124 12.59 -6.87 15.73
C PRO A 124 12.86 -6.15 17.06
N GLN A 125 12.99 -4.83 17.02
CA GLN A 125 13.19 -3.95 18.17
C GLN A 125 12.01 -4.02 19.15
N ASN A 126 10.77 -4.07 18.64
CA ASN A 126 9.57 -4.11 19.47
C ASN A 126 9.48 -5.41 20.27
N LEU A 127 9.96 -6.51 19.69
CA LEU A 127 10.02 -7.81 20.36
C LEU A 127 10.97 -7.79 21.57
N ILE A 128 12.10 -7.07 21.47
CA ILE A 128 13.07 -6.91 22.56
C ILE A 128 12.47 -6.05 23.68
N ILE A 129 11.82 -4.94 23.33
CA ILE A 129 11.18 -4.03 24.29
C ILE A 129 10.08 -4.79 25.05
N ALA A 130 9.20 -5.50 24.34
CA ALA A 130 8.15 -6.28 24.95
C ALA A 130 8.67 -7.37 25.90
N LYS A 131 9.73 -8.07 25.50
CA LYS A 131 10.35 -9.12 26.33
C LYS A 131 10.97 -8.55 27.60
N ASN A 132 11.65 -7.41 27.53
CA ASN A 132 12.26 -6.76 28.69
C ASN A 132 11.21 -6.14 29.63
N ALA A 133 10.09 -5.64 29.08
CA ALA A 133 9.02 -5.01 29.86
C ALA A 133 7.95 -6.01 30.34
N GLY A 134 8.01 -7.27 29.92
CA GLY A 134 7.02 -8.31 30.24
C GLY A 134 5.64 -8.06 29.61
N TRP A 135 5.58 -7.35 28.48
CA TRP A 135 4.32 -7.01 27.82
C TRP A 135 3.90 -8.10 26.83
N GLY A 136 2.61 -8.46 26.84
CA GLY A 136 2.00 -9.29 25.80
C GLY A 136 1.66 -8.50 24.53
N PHE A 137 1.14 -9.17 23.51
CA PHE A 137 0.77 -8.54 22.23
C PHE A 137 -0.25 -7.41 22.41
N ILE A 138 -1.32 -7.67 23.16
CA ILE A 138 -2.40 -6.70 23.41
C ILE A 138 -1.89 -5.55 24.28
N ASP A 139 -1.09 -5.83 25.30
CA ASP A 139 -0.53 -4.80 26.19
C ASP A 139 0.40 -3.85 25.45
N PHE A 140 1.23 -4.38 24.55
CA PHE A 140 2.11 -3.58 23.71
C PHE A 140 1.29 -2.67 22.79
N PHE A 141 0.26 -3.21 22.13
CA PHE A 141 -0.62 -2.45 21.27
C PHE A 141 -1.34 -1.33 22.02
N LEU A 142 -1.94 -1.61 23.18
CA LEU A 142 -2.67 -0.61 23.98
C LEU A 142 -1.76 0.48 24.58
N ARG A 143 -0.46 0.23 24.71
CA ARG A 143 0.51 1.22 25.21
C ARG A 143 1.09 2.09 24.11
N MET A 144 1.12 1.58 22.87
CA MET A 144 1.67 2.27 21.70
C MET A 144 0.60 2.97 20.86
N ALA A 145 -0.66 2.54 20.96
CA ALA A 145 -1.82 3.14 20.30
C ALA A 145 -2.37 4.36 21.05
#